data_AF-A0A415DNB2-F1
#
_entry.id   AF-A0A415DNB2-F1
#
_cell.length_a   1.000
_cell.length_b   1.000
_cell.length_c   1.000
_cell.angle_alpha   90.00
_cell.angle_beta   90.00
_cell.angle_gamma   90.00
#
_symmetry.space_group_name_H-M   'P 1'
#
loop_
_entity.id
_entity.type
_entity.pdbx_description
1 polymer ?
#
loop_
_entity_poly.entity_id
_entity_poly.type
_entity_poly.pdbx_seq_one_letter_code
_entity_poly.pdbx_strand_id
1 'polypeptide(L)'
;MSFLRILLPELKTKVRNLFSYFRLPAEDETGQKYTAVQLLDIISKRSKRKFSNTSSLTFGRMLNASGIRGMHTVNGNVYELILR
;
A
#
# COMPACT_ATOMS: atom_id res chain seq x y z
N MET A 1 -0.19 -0.85 -20.60
CA MET A 1 0.98 -0.41 -19.82
C MET A 1 1.00 -1.14 -18.47
N SER A 2 1.66 -2.30 -18.38
CA SER A 2 1.66 -3.11 -17.15
C SER A 2 2.71 -2.61 -16.15
N PHE A 3 2.26 -1.83 -15.17
CA PHE A 3 3.02 -1.34 -14.00
C PHE A 3 3.72 -2.45 -13.17
N LEU A 4 3.43 -3.73 -13.43
CA LEU A 4 3.84 -4.88 -12.62
C LEU A 4 5.21 -5.50 -12.99
N ARG A 5 5.89 -5.01 -14.03
CA ARG A 5 7.09 -5.69 -14.57
C ARG A 5 8.41 -5.41 -13.82
N ILE A 6 8.47 -4.41 -12.94
CA ILE A 6 9.74 -3.93 -12.32
C ILE A 6 9.84 -4.25 -10.82
N LEU A 7 8.84 -4.92 -10.22
CA LEU A 7 8.89 -5.28 -8.80
C LEU A 7 9.61 -6.63 -8.60
N LEU A 8 10.74 -6.62 -7.88
CA LEU A 8 11.49 -7.79 -7.38
C LEU A 8 10.55 -8.89 -6.83
N PRO A 9 10.93 -10.18 -6.84
CA PRO A 9 10.05 -11.28 -6.43
C PRO A 9 9.45 -11.10 -5.02
N GLU A 10 10.25 -10.63 -4.07
CA GLU A 10 9.84 -10.29 -2.70
C GLU A 10 8.82 -9.13 -2.65
N LEU A 11 8.90 -8.22 -3.62
CA LEU A 11 8.01 -7.07 -3.77
C LEU A 11 6.64 -7.48 -4.28
N LYS A 12 6.54 -8.53 -5.10
CA LYS A 12 5.26 -9.04 -5.63
C LYS A 12 4.34 -9.50 -4.50
N THR A 13 4.84 -10.19 -3.47
CA THR A 13 3.99 -10.81 -2.45
C THR A 13 3.34 -9.76 -1.53
N LYS A 14 4.08 -8.73 -1.12
CA LYS A 14 3.56 -7.66 -0.24
C LYS A 14 2.58 -6.74 -0.97
N VAL A 15 2.88 -6.36 -2.22
CA VAL A 15 1.97 -5.57 -3.05
C VAL A 15 0.73 -6.37 -3.44
N ARG A 16 0.87 -7.67 -3.72
CA ARG A 16 -0.27 -8.56 -3.95
C ARG A 16 -1.17 -8.66 -2.73
N ASN A 17 -0.61 -8.77 -1.52
CA ASN A 17 -1.40 -8.76 -0.29
C ASN A 17 -2.15 -7.44 -0.09
N LEU A 18 -1.54 -6.29 -0.42
CA LEU A 18 -2.24 -5.01 -0.41
C LEU A 18 -3.46 -5.05 -1.34
N PHE A 19 -3.29 -5.49 -2.59
CA PHE A 19 -4.40 -5.56 -3.55
C PHE A 19 -5.43 -6.66 -3.28
N SER A 20 -5.15 -7.60 -2.38
CA SER A 20 -6.17 -8.53 -1.87
C SER A 20 -7.20 -7.83 -0.99
N TYR A 21 -6.81 -6.77 -0.28
CA TYR A 21 -7.68 -6.05 0.66
C TYR A 21 -8.07 -4.65 0.21
N PHE A 22 -7.31 -4.06 -0.71
CA PHE A 22 -7.51 -2.70 -1.19
C PHE A 22 -7.60 -2.68 -2.72
N ARG A 23 -8.24 -1.64 -3.24
CA ARG A 23 -8.16 -1.27 -4.65
C ARG A 23 -7.88 0.22 -4.79
N LEU A 24 -7.43 0.60 -5.98
CA LEU A 24 -7.37 2.01 -6.35
C LEU A 24 -8.80 2.54 -6.58
N PRO A 25 -9.09 3.79 -6.21
CA PRO A 25 -10.32 4.46 -6.62
C PRO A 25 -10.36 4.58 -8.15
N ALA A 26 -11.55 4.48 -8.74
CA ALA A 26 -11.80 4.91 -10.11
C ALA A 26 -11.77 6.46 -10.22
N GLU A 27 -11.79 7.01 -11.43
CA GLU A 27 -11.69 8.47 -11.65
C GLU A 27 -12.81 9.27 -10.98
N ASP A 28 -13.97 8.65 -10.77
CA ASP A 28 -15.18 9.20 -10.16
C ASP A 28 -15.35 8.81 -8.67
N GLU A 29 -14.39 8.08 -8.09
CA GLU A 29 -14.45 7.63 -6.70
C GLU A 29 -13.44 8.36 -5.82
N THR A 30 -13.88 8.74 -4.62
CA THR A 30 -12.99 9.25 -3.58
C THR A 30 -12.61 8.09 -2.65
N GLY A 31 -11.31 7.80 -2.55
CA GLY A 31 -10.79 6.81 -1.63
C GLY A 31 -10.60 7.35 -0.22
N GLN A 32 -10.33 6.45 0.73
CA GLN A 32 -9.80 6.86 2.02
C GLN A 32 -8.28 7.02 1.96
N LYS A 33 -7.77 8.01 2.69
CA LYS A 33 -6.33 8.25 2.81
C LYS A 33 -5.77 7.40 3.94
N TYR A 34 -4.79 6.57 3.62
CA TYR A 34 -4.10 5.72 4.60
C TYR A 34 -2.60 5.97 4.60
N THR A 35 -1.98 5.94 5.77
CA THR A 35 -0.52 5.85 5.88
C THR A 35 -0.04 4.43 5.57
N ALA A 36 1.23 4.28 5.20
CA ALA A 36 1.85 2.96 5.02
C ALA A 36 1.71 2.06 6.27
N VAL A 37 1.75 2.65 7.47
CA VAL A 37 1.59 1.94 8.74
C VAL A 37 0.15 1.45 8.92
N GLN A 38 -0.85 2.29 8.65
CA GLN A 38 -2.27 1.89 8.73
C GLN A 38 -2.59 0.75 7.76
N LEU A 39 -2.07 0.82 6.54
CA LEU A 39 -2.26 -0.25 5.55
C LEU A 39 -1.66 -1.57 6.03
N LEU A 40 -0.45 -1.55 6.59
CA LEU A 40 0.17 -2.76 7.14
C LEU A 40 -0.56 -3.29 8.37
N ASP A 41 -1.08 -2.44 9.24
CA ASP A 41 -1.87 -2.87 10.39
C ASP A 41 -3.16 -3.59 9.96
N ILE A 42 -3.85 -3.05 8.94
CA ILE A 42 -5.05 -3.69 8.37
C ILE A 42 -4.69 -5.05 7.74
N ILE A 43 -3.62 -5.11 6.93
CA ILE A 43 -3.16 -6.37 6.32
C ILE A 43 -2.75 -7.36 7.41
N SER A 44 -2.06 -6.91 8.46
CA SER A 44 -1.64 -7.72 9.60
C SER A 44 -2.84 -8.38 10.29
N LYS A 45 -3.84 -7.57 10.64
CA LYS A 45 -5.08 -8.01 11.28
C LYS A 45 -5.86 -9.00 10.40
N ARG A 46 -6.06 -8.69 9.12
CA ARG A 46 -6.84 -9.55 8.21
C ARG A 46 -6.13 -10.83 7.81
N SER A 47 -4.81 -10.81 7.65
CA SER A 47 -4.02 -12.00 7.29
C SER A 47 -3.56 -12.82 8.50
N LYS A 48 -3.78 -12.33 9.73
CA LYS A 48 -3.25 -12.87 10.99
C LYS A 48 -1.72 -13.01 11.00
N ARG A 49 -1.00 -12.19 10.22
CA ARG A 49 0.47 -12.20 10.12
C ARG A 49 1.03 -10.93 10.74
N LYS A 50 2.04 -11.06 11.60
CA LYS A 50 2.76 -9.90 12.16
C LYS A 50 3.83 -9.41 11.19
N PHE A 51 3.93 -8.10 11.00
CA PHE A 51 5.00 -7.45 10.26
C PHE A 51 5.91 -6.68 11.22
N SER A 52 7.22 -6.68 10.96
CA SER A 52 8.21 -5.93 11.76
C SER A 52 8.21 -4.43 11.41
N ASN A 53 8.78 -3.59 12.28
CA ASN A 53 8.94 -2.15 12.01
C ASN A 53 9.76 -1.88 10.72
N THR A 54 10.79 -2.70 10.45
CA THR A 54 11.56 -2.64 9.20
C THR A 54 10.66 -2.88 7.98
N SER A 55 9.64 -3.74 8.11
CA SER A 55 8.67 -3.99 7.05
C SER A 55 7.85 -2.74 6.71
N SER A 56 7.58 -1.86 7.68
CA SER A 56 6.85 -0.60 7.48
C SER A 56 7.61 0.42 6.65
N LEU A 57 8.91 0.60 6.93
CA LEU A 57 9.76 1.49 6.14
C LEU A 57 9.93 0.98 4.71
N THR A 58 10.21 -0.32 4.53
CA THR A 58 10.29 -0.92 3.20
C THR A 58 8.95 -0.76 2.46
N PHE A 59 7.83 -1.02 3.13
CA PHE A 59 6.50 -0.89 2.51
C PHE A 59 6.17 0.53 2.07
N GLY A 60 6.52 1.54 2.87
CA GLY A 60 6.36 2.95 2.45
C GLY A 60 7.18 3.28 1.19
N ARG A 61 8.44 2.83 1.12
CA ARG A 61 9.27 2.98 -0.09
C ARG A 61 8.65 2.27 -1.30
N MET A 62 8.04 1.10 -1.09
CA MET A 62 7.37 0.34 -2.14
C MET A 62 6.14 1.07 -2.68
N LEU A 63 5.33 1.66 -1.80
CA LEU A 63 4.15 2.43 -2.21
C LEU A 63 4.53 3.71 -2.97
N ASN A 64 5.63 4.36 -2.59
CA ASN A 64 6.16 5.49 -3.35
C ASN A 64 6.63 5.07 -4.76
N ALA A 65 7.27 3.91 -4.87
CA ALA A 65 7.77 3.39 -6.14
C ALA A 65 6.67 2.82 -7.05
N SER A 66 5.49 2.48 -6.50
CA SER A 66 4.40 1.87 -7.28
C SER A 66 3.56 2.86 -8.08
N GLY A 67 3.81 4.16 -7.96
CA GLY A 67 3.08 5.19 -8.69
C GLY A 67 1.62 5.38 -8.22
N ILE A 68 1.26 4.82 -7.06
CA ILE A 68 -0.02 5.10 -6.41
C ILE A 68 -0.03 6.59 -6.07
N ARG A 69 -1.15 7.28 -6.34
CA ARG A 69 -1.35 8.68 -5.94
C ARG A 69 -1.13 8.81 -4.43
N GLY A 70 0.04 9.33 -4.08
CA GLY A 70 0.45 9.62 -2.72
C GLY A 70 0.45 11.12 -2.51
N MET A 71 -0.11 11.55 -1.38
CA MET A 71 0.00 12.94 -0.93
C MET A 71 1.03 13.00 0.19
N HIS A 72 2.03 13.86 0.04
CA HIS A 72 2.96 14.16 1.13
C HIS A 72 2.26 15.06 2.14
N THR A 73 2.33 14.69 3.42
CA THR A 73 1.80 15.48 4.54
C THR A 73 2.91 15.72 5.56
N VAL A 74 2.66 16.64 6.49
CA VAL A 74 3.59 16.93 7.61
C VAL A 74 3.91 15.67 8.43
N ASN A 75 3.00 14.70 8.46
CA ASN A 75 3.13 13.44 9.20
C ASN A 75 3.58 12.25 8.32
N GLY A 76 4.01 12.51 7.09
CA GLY A 76 4.46 11.49 6.12
C GLY A 76 3.52 11.30 4.93
N ASN A 77 3.74 10.24 4.17
CA ASN A 77 2.98 9.96 2.94
C ASN A 77 1.67 9.23 3.25
N VAL A 78 0.58 9.73 2.67
CA VAL A 78 -0.72 9.06 2.64
C VAL A 78 -1.06 8.62 1.23
N TYR A 79 -1.75 7.49 1.11
CA TYR A 79 -2.13 6.87 -0.14
C TYR A 79 -3.64 6.73 -0.19
N GLU A 80 -4.22 7.09 -1.32
CA GLU A 80 -5.67 7.03 -1.51
C GLU A 80 -6.08 5.65 -2.03
N LEU A 81 -6.85 4.92 -1.22
CA LEU A 81 -7.26 3.54 -1.48
C LEU A 81 -8.68 3.30 -1.01
N ILE A 82 -9.34 2.31 -1.60
CA ILE A 82 -10.65 1.81 -1.15
C ILE A 82 -10.45 0.44 -0.51
N LEU A 83 -10.89 0.31 0.74
CA LEU A 83 -10.92 -0.96 1.46
C LEU A 83 -12.02 -1.85 0.88
N ARG A 84 -11.70 -3.11 0.59
CA ARG A 84 -12.64 -4.16 0.19
C ARG A 84 -13.20 -4.93 1.38
#